data_AF-A0A354CVU6-F1
#
_entry.id   AF-A0A354CVU6-F1
#
_cell.length_a   1.000
_cell.length_b   1.000
_cell.length_c   1.000
_cell.angle_alpha   90.00
_cell.angle_beta   90.00
_cell.angle_gamma   90.00
#
_symmetry.space_group_name_H-M   'P 1'
#
loop_
_entity.id
_entity.type
_entity.pdbx_description
1 polymer ?
#
loop_
_entity_poly.entity_id
_entity_poly.type
_entity_poly.pdbx_seq_one_letter_code
_entity_poly.pdbx_strand_id
1 'polypeptide(L)'
;MKRKAILWMLLDLIFLAVFNIVFFVVGGAARPASVWISYCFIHFAYAMAVATPFITKKSRQSVLGVSVYAVSSAYFLIEFIVGLVFILLNQESFKPALVVQLIMAALYLALLIIFLLANEKTNESIEKGEKENGFIKDCASRVKLLMGRLNEKGCDKALENLYDLIHSSPSRSSASVAQLEQQSRELISRLEAAVENNEKENTVTAANRIEQLFKQRNSILKKEN
;
A
#
# COMPACT_ATOMS: atom_id res chain seq x y z
N MET A 1 -15.15 13.45 11.44
CA MET A 1 -14.84 12.69 10.20
C MET A 1 -14.53 13.67 9.06
N LYS A 2 -13.54 13.39 8.19
CA LYS A 2 -13.13 14.31 7.10
C LYS A 2 -14.31 14.56 6.14
N ARG A 3 -14.62 15.81 5.78
CA ARG A 3 -15.76 16.18 4.89
C ARG A 3 -15.87 15.31 3.63
N LYS A 4 -14.74 14.93 3.04
CA LYS A 4 -14.68 14.02 1.89
C LYS A 4 -15.27 12.62 2.18
N ALA A 5 -15.00 12.04 3.35
CA ALA A 5 -15.52 10.73 3.72
C ALA A 5 -17.06 10.74 3.89
N ILE A 6 -17.61 11.85 4.40
CA ILE A 6 -19.05 12.04 4.53
C ILE A 6 -19.71 12.13 3.15
N LEU A 7 -19.11 12.85 2.21
CA LEU A 7 -19.64 12.94 0.83
C LEU A 7 -19.64 11.59 0.10
N TRP A 8 -18.58 10.79 0.25
CA TRP A 8 -18.53 9.43 -0.29
C TRP A 8 -19.57 8.51 0.34
N MET A 9 -19.74 8.55 1.67
CA MET A 9 -20.78 7.79 2.37
C MET A 9 -22.19 8.18 1.93
N LEU A 10 -22.45 9.48 1.71
CA LEU A 10 -23.73 9.96 1.19
C LEU A 10 -23.99 9.46 -0.23
N LEU A 11 -22.96 9.45 -1.08
CA LEU A 11 -23.06 8.91 -2.44
C LEU A 11 -23.43 7.43 -2.43
N ASP A 12 -22.80 6.65 -1.54
CA ASP A 12 -23.10 5.23 -1.38
C ASP A 12 -24.55 5.01 -0.92
N LEU A 13 -25.03 5.82 0.04
CA LEU A 13 -26.43 5.75 0.50
C LEU A 13 -27.47 6.04 -0.58
N ILE A 14 -27.15 6.85 -1.60
CA ILE A 14 -28.07 7.16 -2.70
C ILE A 14 -28.42 5.88 -3.47
N PHE A 15 -27.44 5.02 -3.76
CA PHE A 15 -27.71 3.75 -4.45
C PHE A 15 -28.69 2.90 -3.64
N LEU A 16 -28.44 2.75 -2.34
CA LEU A 16 -29.30 1.97 -1.44
C LEU A 16 -30.73 2.50 -1.41
N ALA A 17 -30.89 3.83 -1.30
CA ALA A 17 -32.18 4.49 -1.27
C ALA A 17 -32.95 4.31 -2.59
N VAL A 18 -32.30 4.59 -3.73
CA VAL A 18 -32.92 4.47 -5.05
C VAL A 18 -33.31 3.02 -5.34
N PHE A 19 -32.41 2.07 -5.08
CA PHE A 19 -32.68 0.66 -5.31
C PHE A 19 -33.87 0.17 -4.48
N ASN A 20 -33.92 0.50 -3.19
CA ASN A 20 -35.02 0.12 -2.31
C ASN A 20 -36.35 0.73 -2.77
N ILE A 21 -36.38 2.03 -3.08
CA ILE A 21 -37.59 2.70 -3.55
C ILE A 21 -38.10 2.04 -4.82
N VAL A 22 -37.24 1.84 -5.82
CA VAL A 22 -37.63 1.19 -7.09
C VAL A 22 -38.12 -0.23 -6.84
N PHE A 23 -37.41 -1.01 -6.02
CA PHE A 23 -37.77 -2.38 -5.70
C PHE A 23 -39.16 -2.48 -5.04
N PHE A 24 -39.47 -1.64 -4.06
CA PHE A 24 -40.76 -1.68 -3.37
C PHE A 24 -41.90 -1.04 -4.17
N VAL A 25 -41.63 0.03 -4.94
CA VAL A 25 -42.66 0.71 -5.75
C VAL A 25 -43.07 -0.12 -6.95
N VAL A 26 -42.11 -0.73 -7.67
CA VAL A 26 -42.40 -1.57 -8.84
C VAL A 26 -42.78 -2.99 -8.41
N GLY A 27 -42.12 -3.48 -7.36
CA GLY A 27 -42.21 -4.87 -6.94
C GLY A 27 -43.38 -5.18 -6.01
N GLY A 28 -43.70 -4.27 -5.09
CA GLY A 28 -44.53 -4.57 -3.92
C GLY A 28 -43.83 -5.55 -2.94
N ALA A 29 -44.41 -5.74 -1.75
CA ALA A 29 -43.81 -6.55 -0.69
C ALA A 29 -44.14 -8.06 -0.76
N ALA A 30 -45.21 -8.44 -1.48
CA ALA A 30 -45.62 -9.84 -1.62
C ALA A 30 -44.87 -10.51 -2.78
N ARG A 31 -43.70 -11.08 -2.48
CA ARG A 31 -42.81 -11.72 -3.47
C ARG A 31 -42.33 -13.09 -2.99
N PRO A 32 -42.10 -14.04 -3.91
CA PRO A 32 -41.58 -15.37 -3.59
C PRO A 32 -40.18 -15.30 -3.00
N ALA A 33 -39.77 -16.36 -2.29
CA ALA A 33 -38.48 -16.42 -1.62
C ALA A 33 -37.27 -16.22 -2.57
N SER A 34 -37.39 -16.62 -3.85
CA SER A 34 -36.36 -16.41 -4.88
C SER A 34 -35.96 -14.94 -5.06
N VAL A 35 -36.96 -14.04 -5.03
CA VAL A 35 -36.79 -12.59 -5.17
C VAL A 35 -36.07 -12.03 -3.95
N TRP A 36 -36.46 -12.46 -2.75
CA TRP A 36 -35.84 -12.05 -1.49
C TRP A 36 -34.39 -12.51 -1.37
N ILE A 37 -34.09 -13.74 -1.78
CA ILE A 37 -32.72 -14.25 -1.82
C ILE A 37 -31.86 -13.35 -2.73
N SER A 38 -32.32 -13.11 -3.96
CA SER A 38 -31.59 -12.27 -4.91
C SER A 38 -31.40 -10.84 -4.40
N TYR A 39 -32.43 -10.27 -3.78
CA TYR A 39 -32.37 -8.98 -3.10
C TYR A 39 -31.29 -8.94 -2.01
N CYS A 40 -31.21 -9.97 -1.16
CA CYS A 40 -30.21 -10.07 -0.11
C CYS A 40 -28.78 -10.18 -0.66
N PHE A 41 -28.56 -10.97 -1.72
CA PHE A 41 -27.24 -11.12 -2.32
C PHE A 41 -26.77 -9.86 -3.05
N ILE A 42 -27.67 -9.10 -3.70
CA ILE A 42 -27.34 -7.77 -4.25
C ILE A 42 -26.86 -6.83 -3.14
N HIS A 43 -27.56 -6.80 -2.01
CA HIS A 43 -27.16 -5.97 -0.86
C HIS A 43 -25.84 -6.42 -0.26
N PHE A 44 -25.63 -7.73 -0.16
CA PHE A 44 -24.36 -8.30 0.29
C PHE A 44 -23.21 -7.88 -0.65
N ALA A 45 -23.35 -8.05 -1.96
CA ALA A 45 -22.33 -7.66 -2.92
C ALA A 45 -22.06 -6.15 -2.90
N TYR A 46 -23.11 -5.34 -2.76
CA TYR A 46 -22.96 -3.90 -2.60
C TYR A 46 -22.20 -3.53 -1.33
N ALA A 47 -22.58 -4.12 -0.19
CA ALA A 47 -21.89 -3.92 1.08
C ALA A 47 -20.41 -4.33 1.00
N MET A 48 -20.10 -5.43 0.33
CA MET A 48 -18.74 -5.89 0.10
C MET A 48 -17.95 -4.94 -0.81
N ALA A 49 -18.55 -4.37 -1.86
CA ALA A 49 -17.92 -3.37 -2.72
C ALA A 49 -17.57 -2.09 -1.95
N VAL A 50 -18.46 -1.63 -1.06
CA VAL A 50 -18.23 -0.46 -0.20
C VAL A 50 -17.21 -0.78 0.91
N ALA A 51 -17.26 -1.97 1.51
CA ALA A 51 -16.39 -2.36 2.62
C ALA A 51 -14.95 -2.65 2.17
N THR A 52 -14.76 -3.19 0.96
CA THR A 52 -13.45 -3.64 0.46
C THR A 52 -12.36 -2.56 0.55
N PRO A 53 -12.58 -1.30 0.10
CA PRO A 53 -11.63 -0.20 0.27
C PRO A 53 -11.17 0.05 1.71
N PHE A 54 -12.02 -0.21 2.71
CA PHE A 54 -11.69 -0.03 4.13
C PHE A 54 -10.87 -1.19 4.69
N ILE A 55 -11.03 -2.40 4.13
CA ILE A 55 -10.30 -3.60 4.54
C ILE A 55 -8.90 -3.60 3.90
N THR A 56 -8.77 -3.07 2.68
CA THR A 56 -7.50 -3.06 1.96
C THR A 56 -6.63 -1.88 2.36
N LYS A 57 -5.40 -2.12 2.82
CA LYS A 57 -4.38 -1.06 2.88
C LYS A 57 -4.17 -0.51 1.46
N LYS A 58 -3.94 0.81 1.33
CA LYS A 58 -3.54 1.42 0.06
C LYS A 58 -2.20 0.80 -0.38
N SER A 59 -2.25 -0.22 -1.23
CA SER A 59 -1.05 -0.73 -1.90
C SER A 59 -0.70 0.20 -3.05
N ARG A 60 0.57 0.56 -3.17
CA ARG A 60 1.08 1.40 -4.27
C ARG A 60 1.13 0.62 -5.59
N GLN A 61 1.04 -0.70 -5.52
CA GLN A 61 0.98 -1.63 -6.65
C GLN A 61 -0.20 -2.59 -6.47
N SER A 62 -0.94 -2.81 -7.55
CA SER A 62 -2.00 -3.81 -7.66
C SER A 62 -1.42 -5.14 -8.13
N VAL A 63 -1.74 -6.23 -7.43
CA VAL A 63 -1.44 -7.58 -7.92
C VAL A 63 -2.10 -7.79 -9.30
N LEU A 64 -1.31 -8.21 -10.30
CA LEU A 64 -1.77 -8.41 -11.69
C LEU A 64 -2.34 -7.16 -12.39
N GLY A 65 -2.09 -5.94 -11.89
CA GLY A 65 -2.68 -4.72 -12.46
C GLY A 65 -4.14 -4.48 -12.06
N VAL A 66 -4.74 -5.38 -11.29
CA VAL A 66 -6.14 -5.31 -10.85
C VAL A 66 -6.18 -5.01 -9.36
N SER A 67 -6.81 -3.88 -8.99
CA SER A 67 -6.99 -3.55 -7.58
C SER A 67 -8.02 -4.49 -6.93
N VAL A 68 -7.85 -4.79 -5.64
CA VAL A 68 -8.84 -5.57 -4.86
C VAL A 68 -10.23 -4.92 -4.92
N TYR A 69 -10.27 -3.58 -5.00
CA TYR A 69 -11.50 -2.83 -5.22
C TYR A 69 -12.18 -3.16 -6.57
N ALA A 70 -11.40 -3.33 -7.65
CA ALA A 70 -11.95 -3.69 -8.95
C ALA A 70 -12.58 -5.08 -8.95
N VAL A 71 -12.02 -6.05 -8.21
CA VAL A 71 -12.61 -7.39 -8.03
C VAL A 71 -13.98 -7.29 -7.37
N SER A 72 -14.10 -6.57 -6.25
CA SER A 72 -15.38 -6.41 -5.54
C SER A 72 -16.40 -5.59 -6.34
N SER A 73 -15.95 -4.59 -7.10
CA SER A 73 -16.82 -3.80 -7.97
C SER A 73 -17.36 -4.63 -9.14
N ALA A 74 -16.52 -5.46 -9.76
CA ALA A 74 -16.92 -6.37 -10.83
C ALA A 74 -17.91 -7.42 -10.31
N TYR A 75 -17.66 -8.01 -9.14
CA TYR A 75 -18.60 -8.93 -8.51
C TYR A 75 -19.97 -8.26 -8.27
N PHE A 76 -19.98 -7.05 -7.70
CA PHE A 76 -21.23 -6.31 -7.50
C PHE A 76 -21.99 -6.06 -8.81
N LEU A 77 -21.32 -5.66 -9.90
CA LEU A 77 -22.00 -5.44 -11.18
C LEU A 77 -22.60 -6.73 -11.76
N ILE A 78 -21.86 -7.83 -11.70
CA ILE A 78 -22.34 -9.14 -12.16
C ILE A 78 -23.51 -9.61 -11.30
N GLU A 79 -23.38 -9.53 -9.98
CA GLU A 79 -24.41 -9.90 -9.01
C GLU A 79 -25.67 -9.04 -9.19
N PHE A 80 -25.50 -7.74 -9.42
CA PHE A 80 -26.62 -6.84 -9.69
C PHE A 80 -27.41 -7.27 -10.93
N ILE A 81 -26.73 -7.60 -12.03
CA ILE A 81 -27.40 -8.05 -13.26
C ILE A 81 -28.09 -9.39 -13.04
N VAL A 82 -27.39 -10.38 -12.47
CA VAL A 82 -27.92 -11.74 -12.24
C VAL A 82 -29.08 -11.71 -11.24
N GLY A 83 -28.93 -11.00 -10.14
CA GLY A 83 -29.97 -10.82 -9.14
C GLY A 83 -31.21 -10.11 -9.71
N LEU A 84 -31.04 -9.09 -10.57
CA LEU A 84 -32.17 -8.47 -11.27
C LEU A 84 -32.90 -9.46 -12.18
N VAL A 85 -32.18 -10.33 -12.91
CA VAL A 85 -32.81 -11.37 -13.73
C VAL A 85 -33.69 -12.29 -12.86
N PHE A 86 -33.19 -12.77 -11.71
CA PHE A 86 -33.99 -13.61 -10.82
C PHE A 86 -35.17 -12.87 -10.18
N ILE A 87 -35.01 -11.59 -9.86
CA ILE A 87 -36.11 -10.74 -9.36
C ILE A 87 -37.22 -10.61 -10.42
N LEU A 88 -36.85 -10.36 -11.68
CA LEU A 88 -37.79 -10.19 -12.79
C LEU A 88 -38.46 -11.51 -13.19
N LEU A 89 -37.73 -12.62 -13.18
CA LEU A 89 -38.28 -13.94 -13.46
C LEU A 89 -39.29 -14.39 -12.39
N ASN A 90 -39.19 -13.85 -11.16
CA ASN A 90 -40.16 -14.03 -10.09
C ASN A 90 -40.52 -15.51 -9.85
N GLN A 91 -39.52 -16.39 -9.89
CA GLN A 91 -39.73 -17.84 -9.86
C GLN A 91 -40.31 -18.30 -8.52
N GLU A 92 -41.31 -19.18 -8.52
CA GLU A 92 -41.84 -19.74 -7.26
C GLU A 92 -40.81 -20.63 -6.55
N SER A 93 -40.03 -21.38 -7.31
CA SER A 93 -38.95 -22.20 -6.76
C SER A 93 -37.74 -21.34 -6.44
N PHE A 94 -37.35 -21.32 -5.16
CA PHE A 94 -36.18 -20.56 -4.70
C PHE A 94 -34.85 -21.27 -4.96
N LYS A 95 -34.87 -22.58 -5.25
CA LYS A 95 -33.67 -23.42 -5.35
C LYS A 95 -32.67 -22.92 -6.41
N PRO A 96 -33.07 -22.58 -7.65
CA PRO A 96 -32.13 -22.13 -8.67
C PRO A 96 -31.47 -20.81 -8.29
N ALA A 97 -32.25 -19.85 -7.79
CA ALA A 97 -31.74 -18.57 -7.29
C ALA A 97 -30.70 -18.81 -6.18
N LEU A 98 -31.05 -19.60 -5.16
CA LEU A 98 -30.14 -19.86 -4.05
C LEU A 98 -28.82 -20.51 -4.49
N VAL A 99 -28.88 -21.52 -5.37
CA VAL A 99 -27.67 -22.24 -5.81
C VAL A 99 -26.74 -21.33 -6.61
N VAL A 100 -27.28 -20.58 -7.58
CA VAL A 100 -26.45 -19.66 -8.40
C VAL A 100 -25.83 -18.57 -7.52
N GLN A 101 -26.65 -17.97 -6.65
CA GLN A 101 -26.23 -16.91 -5.73
C GLN A 101 -25.12 -17.37 -4.79
N LEU A 102 -25.28 -18.55 -4.19
CA LEU A 102 -24.29 -19.11 -3.27
C LEU A 102 -22.98 -19.44 -3.99
N ILE A 103 -23.03 -20.01 -5.20
CA ILE A 103 -21.83 -20.32 -5.99
C ILE A 103 -21.08 -19.04 -6.35
N MET A 104 -21.78 -18.00 -6.83
CA MET A 104 -21.14 -16.73 -7.17
C MET A 104 -20.48 -16.07 -5.95
N ALA A 105 -21.18 -16.03 -4.81
CA ALA A 105 -20.63 -15.49 -3.58
C ALA A 105 -19.41 -16.29 -3.08
N ALA A 106 -19.46 -17.62 -3.15
CA ALA A 106 -18.33 -18.47 -2.76
C ALA A 106 -17.10 -18.25 -3.65
N LEU A 107 -17.29 -18.20 -4.98
CA LEU A 107 -16.22 -17.89 -5.93
C LEU A 107 -15.63 -16.50 -5.69
N TYR A 108 -16.48 -15.51 -5.46
CA TYR A 108 -16.06 -14.16 -5.13
C TYR A 108 -15.21 -14.12 -3.85
N LEU A 109 -15.67 -14.74 -2.75
CA LEU A 109 -14.92 -14.76 -1.49
C LEU A 109 -13.57 -15.46 -1.64
N ALA A 110 -13.51 -16.58 -2.38
CA ALA A 110 -12.26 -17.26 -2.66
C ALA A 110 -11.27 -16.36 -3.43
N LEU A 111 -11.74 -15.69 -4.50
CA LEU A 111 -10.93 -14.74 -5.25
C LEU A 111 -10.48 -13.56 -4.39
N LEU A 112 -11.38 -12.99 -3.59
CA LEU A 112 -11.06 -11.87 -2.70
C LEU A 112 -9.93 -12.23 -1.74
N ILE A 113 -9.98 -13.40 -1.10
CA ILE A 113 -8.93 -13.88 -0.19
C ILE A 113 -7.59 -14.04 -0.93
N ILE A 114 -7.58 -14.63 -2.13
CA ILE A 114 -6.37 -14.79 -2.94
C ILE A 114 -5.73 -13.42 -3.23
N PHE A 115 -6.54 -12.45 -3.65
CA PHE A 115 -6.06 -11.10 -3.94
C PHE A 115 -5.57 -10.37 -2.69
N LEU A 116 -6.23 -10.54 -1.54
CA LEU A 116 -5.79 -9.97 -0.27
C LEU A 116 -4.42 -10.54 0.17
N LEU A 117 -4.25 -11.87 0.13
CA LEU A 117 -3.00 -12.53 0.48
C LEU A 117 -1.85 -12.14 -0.45
N ALA A 118 -2.13 -12.02 -1.76
CA ALA A 118 -1.13 -11.58 -2.73
C ALA A 118 -0.73 -10.11 -2.52
N ASN A 119 -1.69 -9.25 -2.17
CA ASN A 119 -1.44 -7.84 -1.87
C ASN A 119 -0.61 -7.68 -0.59
N GLU A 120 -0.85 -8.49 0.43
CA GLU A 120 -0.08 -8.47 1.67
C GLU A 120 1.39 -8.82 1.43
N LYS A 121 1.66 -9.91 0.72
CA LYS A 121 3.03 -10.30 0.32
C LYS A 121 3.74 -9.24 -0.52
N THR A 122 2.98 -8.58 -1.42
CA THR A 122 3.52 -7.50 -2.27
C THR A 122 3.80 -6.23 -1.44
N ASN A 123 2.94 -5.90 -0.49
CA ASN A 123 3.17 -4.77 0.40
C ASN A 123 4.35 -5.02 1.34
N GLU A 124 4.54 -6.24 1.85
CA GLU A 124 5.71 -6.60 2.65
C GLU A 124 7.00 -6.48 1.85
N SER A 125 7.02 -6.91 0.59
CA SER A 125 8.20 -6.79 -0.28
C SER A 125 8.51 -5.35 -0.68
N ILE A 126 7.48 -4.52 -0.93
CA ILE A 126 7.63 -3.09 -1.17
C ILE A 126 8.08 -2.36 0.10
N GLU A 127 7.50 -2.66 1.26
CA GLU A 127 7.90 -2.03 2.52
C GLU A 127 9.35 -2.39 2.87
N LYS A 128 9.75 -3.64 2.60
CA LYS A 128 11.14 -4.08 2.71
C LYS A 128 12.03 -3.33 1.70
N GLY A 129 11.61 -3.20 0.44
CA GLY A 129 12.34 -2.45 -0.59
C GLY A 129 12.40 -0.93 -0.37
N GLU A 130 11.39 -0.31 0.25
CA GLU A 130 11.38 1.11 0.63
C GLU A 130 12.22 1.36 1.88
N LYS A 131 12.25 0.42 2.85
CA LYS A 131 13.19 0.45 3.98
C LYS A 131 14.65 0.29 3.52
N GLU A 132 14.89 -0.63 2.58
CA GLU A 132 16.20 -0.87 1.98
C GLU A 132 16.68 0.35 1.16
N ASN A 133 15.89 0.82 0.19
CA ASN A 133 16.23 2.01 -0.62
C ASN A 133 16.23 3.33 0.18
N GLY A 134 15.49 3.39 1.28
CA GLY A 134 15.33 4.59 2.10
C GLY A 134 16.62 5.00 2.80
N PHE A 135 17.39 4.04 3.32
CA PHE A 135 18.64 4.33 4.05
C PHE A 135 19.67 5.07 3.18
N ILE A 136 19.96 4.54 1.99
CA ILE A 136 20.97 5.13 1.09
C ILE A 136 20.54 6.52 0.62
N LYS A 137 19.28 6.67 0.20
CA LYS A 137 18.75 7.97 -0.24
C LYS A 137 18.74 9.01 0.88
N ASP A 138 18.32 8.61 2.08
CA ASP A 138 18.34 9.45 3.29
C ASP A 138 19.77 9.96 3.56
N CYS A 139 20.73 9.05 3.71
CA CYS A 139 22.12 9.41 4.01
C CYS A 139 22.76 10.29 2.92
N ALA A 140 22.58 9.93 1.64
CA ALA A 140 23.14 10.70 0.54
C ALA A 140 22.55 12.12 0.49
N SER A 141 21.24 12.26 0.68
CA SER A 141 20.58 13.57 0.69
C SER A 141 21.08 14.46 1.83
N ARG A 142 21.24 13.90 3.03
CA ARG A 142 21.74 14.61 4.21
C ARG A 142 23.16 15.12 4.00
N VAL A 143 24.07 14.26 3.52
CA VAL A 143 25.46 14.67 3.23
C VAL A 143 25.52 15.74 2.14
N LYS A 144 24.72 15.61 1.07
CA LYS A 144 24.67 16.59 -0.02
C LYS A 144 24.28 17.99 0.45
N LEU A 145 23.39 18.10 1.43
CA LEU A 145 22.94 19.38 1.98
C LEU A 145 24.01 20.13 2.78
N LEU A 146 25.10 19.44 3.19
CA LEU A 146 26.19 20.01 3.97
C LEU A 146 27.30 20.61 3.10
N MET A 147 27.37 20.23 1.83
CA MET A 147 28.37 20.74 0.89
C MET A 147 28.26 22.26 0.74
N GLY A 148 29.40 22.95 0.71
CA GLY A 148 29.51 24.39 0.58
C GLY A 148 29.16 25.19 1.84
N ARG A 149 28.76 24.54 2.94
CA ARG A 149 28.39 25.26 4.18
C ARG A 149 29.57 25.84 4.96
N LEU A 150 30.73 25.18 4.93
CA LEU A 150 31.92 25.57 5.71
C LEU A 150 32.88 26.49 4.96
N ASN A 151 32.64 26.74 3.66
CA ASN A 151 33.52 27.50 2.75
C ASN A 151 35.00 27.07 2.87
N GLU A 152 35.24 25.76 3.02
CA GLU A 152 36.58 25.19 3.19
C GLU A 152 36.75 24.00 2.25
N LYS A 153 37.74 24.12 1.35
CA LYS A 153 37.93 23.16 0.24
C LYS A 153 38.17 21.72 0.71
N GLY A 154 38.83 21.53 1.85
CA GLY A 154 39.07 20.21 2.44
C GLY A 154 37.78 19.53 2.89
N CYS A 155 36.93 20.26 3.63
CA CYS A 155 35.60 19.79 4.05
C CYS A 155 34.71 19.46 2.85
N ASP A 156 34.63 20.34 1.85
CA ASP A 156 33.76 20.12 0.69
C ASP A 156 34.20 18.88 -0.10
N LYS A 157 35.51 18.69 -0.31
CA LYS A 157 36.04 17.49 -0.97
C LYS A 157 35.76 16.21 -0.17
N ALA A 158 35.83 16.26 1.16
CA ALA A 158 35.50 15.12 2.01
C ALA A 158 34.00 14.75 1.94
N LEU A 159 33.13 15.75 1.92
CA LEU A 159 31.68 15.56 1.80
C LEU A 159 31.28 15.04 0.41
N GLU A 160 31.93 15.51 -0.66
CA GLU A 160 31.75 15.02 -2.04
C GLU A 160 32.10 13.53 -2.16
N ASN A 161 33.28 13.13 -1.70
CA ASN A 161 33.71 11.73 -1.72
C ASN A 161 32.76 10.83 -0.94
N LEU A 162 32.31 11.29 0.24
CA LEU A 162 31.36 10.56 1.06
C LEU A 162 30.01 10.41 0.34
N TYR A 163 29.50 11.49 -0.26
CA TYR A 163 28.26 11.45 -1.02
C TYR A 163 28.33 10.47 -2.17
N ASP A 164 29.40 10.50 -2.98
CA ASP A 164 29.56 9.61 -4.13
C ASP A 164 29.63 8.14 -3.68
N LEU A 165 30.32 7.85 -2.58
CA LEU A 165 30.36 6.51 -2.00
C LEU A 165 28.97 6.06 -1.55
N ILE A 166 28.23 6.88 -0.80
CA ILE A 166 26.89 6.53 -0.33
C ILE A 166 25.96 6.33 -1.54
N HIS A 167 25.98 7.26 -2.50
CA HIS A 167 25.11 7.25 -3.66
C HIS A 167 25.35 6.04 -4.57
N SER A 168 26.59 5.58 -4.69
CA SER A 168 26.97 4.38 -5.45
C SER A 168 26.84 3.07 -4.67
N SER A 169 26.49 3.11 -3.38
CA SER A 169 26.38 1.92 -2.54
C SER A 169 25.14 1.06 -2.87
N PRO A 170 25.18 -0.26 -2.65
CA PRO A 170 24.02 -1.13 -2.84
C PRO A 170 22.83 -0.66 -2.01
N SER A 171 21.68 -0.53 -2.67
CA SER A 171 20.45 -0.08 -2.02
C SER A 171 19.77 -1.13 -1.15
N ARG A 172 20.14 -2.40 -1.28
CA ARG A 172 19.68 -3.47 -0.39
C ARG A 172 20.25 -3.32 1.02
N SER A 173 19.54 -3.84 2.02
CA SER A 173 19.98 -3.96 3.41
C SER A 173 19.69 -5.37 3.92
N SER A 174 20.36 -5.79 4.99
CA SER A 174 20.18 -7.10 5.62
C SER A 174 20.43 -7.01 7.12
N ALA A 175 20.00 -8.04 7.87
CA ALA A 175 20.17 -8.06 9.33
C ALA A 175 21.64 -7.99 9.77
N SER A 176 22.57 -8.50 8.94
CA SER A 176 24.00 -8.50 9.22
C SER A 176 24.64 -7.10 9.19
N VAL A 177 24.01 -6.14 8.52
CA VAL A 177 24.50 -4.75 8.42
C VAL A 177 23.69 -3.76 9.23
N ALA A 178 22.61 -4.19 9.89
CA ALA A 178 21.71 -3.30 10.62
C ALA A 178 22.42 -2.41 11.66
N GLN A 179 23.40 -2.97 12.38
CA GLN A 179 24.20 -2.22 13.35
C GLN A 179 25.11 -1.17 12.69
N LEU A 180 25.70 -1.48 11.52
CA LEU A 180 26.52 -0.53 10.76
C LEU A 180 25.67 0.61 10.20
N GLU A 181 24.45 0.31 9.75
CA GLU A 181 23.51 1.33 9.27
C GLU A 181 23.06 2.26 10.39
N GLN A 182 22.75 1.72 11.58
CA GLN A 182 22.44 2.52 12.76
C GLN A 182 23.60 3.45 13.14
N GLN A 183 24.82 2.90 13.26
CA GLN A 183 26.01 3.69 13.57
C GLN A 183 26.25 4.79 12.52
N SER A 184 26.02 4.48 11.25
CA SER A 184 26.15 5.47 10.16
C SER A 184 25.15 6.61 10.31
N ARG A 185 23.89 6.34 10.67
CA ARG A 185 22.87 7.39 10.90
C ARG A 185 23.25 8.30 12.06
N GLU A 186 23.68 7.72 13.17
CA GLU A 186 24.11 8.47 14.35
C GLU A 186 25.31 9.36 14.03
N LEU A 187 26.26 8.84 13.25
CA LEU A 187 27.47 9.56 12.88
C LEU A 187 27.20 10.67 11.86
N ILE A 188 26.23 10.49 10.95
CA ILE A 188 25.75 11.57 10.06
C ILE A 188 25.09 12.69 10.87
N SER A 189 24.31 12.38 11.90
CA SER A 189 23.75 13.43 12.78
C SER A 189 24.84 14.22 13.51
N ARG A 190 25.96 13.57 13.86
CA ARG A 190 27.14 14.26 14.43
C ARG A 190 27.88 15.10 13.38
N LEU A 191 27.97 14.61 12.14
CA LEU A 191 28.53 15.36 11.02
C LEU A 191 27.75 16.65 10.76
N GLU A 192 26.41 16.58 10.78
CA GLU A 192 25.53 17.75 10.65
C GLU A 192 25.81 18.77 11.76
N ALA A 193 25.89 18.32 13.01
CA ALA A 193 26.21 19.19 14.15
C ALA A 193 27.62 19.82 14.04
N ALA A 194 28.62 19.06 13.58
CA ALA A 194 29.98 19.58 13.38
C ALA A 194 30.01 20.67 12.30
N VAL A 195 29.25 20.50 11.22
CA VAL A 195 29.11 21.51 10.16
C VAL A 195 28.39 22.76 10.67
N GLU A 196 27.31 22.60 11.44
CA GLU A 196 26.58 23.72 12.05
C GLU A 196 27.44 24.53 13.02
N ASN A 197 28.28 23.85 13.81
CA ASN A 197 29.19 24.46 14.77
C ASN A 197 30.49 24.97 14.13
N ASN A 198 30.63 24.92 12.81
CA ASN A 198 31.84 25.30 12.06
C ASN A 198 33.12 24.54 12.46
N GLU A 199 32.98 23.30 12.93
CA GLU A 199 34.07 22.42 13.36
C GLU A 199 34.66 21.65 12.17
N LYS A 200 35.57 22.30 11.44
CA LYS A 200 36.14 21.79 10.17
C LYS A 200 36.89 20.46 10.33
N GLU A 201 37.73 20.34 11.35
CA GLU A 201 38.50 19.11 11.59
C GLU A 201 37.59 17.93 11.98
N ASN A 202 36.58 18.19 12.81
CA ASN A 202 35.59 17.19 13.20
C ASN A 202 34.71 16.77 12.01
N THR A 203 34.40 17.70 11.11
CA THR A 203 33.66 17.42 9.87
C THR A 203 34.41 16.42 9.00
N VAL A 204 35.69 16.67 8.71
CA VAL A 204 36.52 15.76 7.91
C VAL A 204 36.69 14.40 8.60
N THR A 205 36.90 14.39 9.91
CA THR A 205 37.05 13.16 10.70
C THR A 205 35.78 12.33 10.69
N ALA A 206 34.62 12.95 10.92
CA ALA A 206 33.33 12.29 10.86
C ALA A 206 33.03 11.74 9.46
N ALA A 207 33.29 12.53 8.41
CA ALA A 207 33.08 12.09 7.02
C ALA A 207 33.90 10.84 6.68
N ASN A 208 35.20 10.85 7.01
CA ASN A 208 36.09 9.70 6.80
C ASN A 208 35.63 8.46 7.58
N ARG A 209 35.11 8.64 8.79
CA ARG A 209 34.63 7.52 9.60
C ARG A 209 33.32 6.94 9.04
N ILE A 210 32.42 7.78 8.52
CA ILE A 210 31.22 7.31 7.81
C ILE A 210 31.62 6.53 6.56
N GLU A 211 32.62 7.00 5.79
CA GLU A 211 33.10 6.25 4.62
C GLU A 211 33.57 4.84 4.99
N GLN A 212 34.28 4.68 6.10
CA GLN A 212 34.73 3.36 6.56
C GLN A 212 33.56 2.44 6.88
N LEU A 213 32.51 2.96 7.55
CA LEU A 213 31.30 2.18 7.84
C LEU A 213 30.59 1.75 6.55
N PHE A 214 30.47 2.65 5.56
CA PHE A 214 29.87 2.31 4.26
C PHE A 214 30.71 1.29 3.48
N LYS A 215 32.04 1.38 3.49
CA LYS A 215 32.92 0.38 2.87
C LYS A 215 32.76 -1.00 3.54
N GLN A 216 32.68 -1.05 4.87
CA GLN A 216 32.44 -2.29 5.61
C GLN A 216 31.06 -2.88 5.28
N ARG A 217 30.01 -2.05 5.34
CA ARG A 217 28.64 -2.44 4.97
C ARG A 217 28.61 -3.04 3.56
N ASN A 218 29.17 -2.35 2.58
CA ASN A 218 29.18 -2.77 1.19
C ASN A 218 29.94 -4.10 1.00
N SER A 219 31.04 -4.29 1.73
CA SER A 219 31.79 -5.55 1.70
C SER A 219 31.00 -6.72 2.28
N ILE A 220 30.24 -6.53 3.36
CA ILE A 220 29.41 -7.59 3.95
C ILE A 220 28.31 -7.96 2.96
N LEU A 221 27.57 -6.96 2.46
CA LEU A 221 26.51 -7.18 1.48
C LEU A 221 27.02 -7.87 0.22
N LYS A 222 28.25 -7.60 -0.24
CA LYS A 222 28.84 -8.27 -1.40
C LYS A 222 29.07 -9.78 -1.16
N LYS A 223 29.36 -10.20 0.07
CA LYS A 223 29.60 -11.60 0.44
C LYS A 223 28.31 -12.41 0.65
N GLU A 224 27.18 -11.74 0.78
CA GLU A 224 25.86 -12.38 0.89
C GLU A 224 25.23 -12.74 -0.47
N ASN A 225 25.89 -12.40 -1.57
CA ASN A 225 25.58 -12.88 -2.92
C ASN A 225 26.29 -14.20 -3.23
#